data_AF-A0A5N9BQV4-F1
#
_entry.id   AF-A0A5N9BQV4-F1
#
_cell.length_a   1.000
_cell.length_b   1.000
_cell.length_c   1.000
_cell.angle_alpha   90.00
_cell.angle_beta   90.00
_cell.angle_gamma   90.00
#
_symmetry.space_group_name_H-M   'P 1'
#
loop_
_entity.id
_entity.type
_entity.pdbx_description
1 polymer ?
#
loop_
_entity_poly.entity_id
_entity_poly.type
_entity_poly.pdbx_seq_one_letter_code
_entity_poly.pdbx_strand_id
1 'polypeptide(L)' 'MSDPSRYDEFGFYAPLPVDRAARREPGADFPTGPDIGSALPAVCLPDQQGQLVDIRHHCGSRGAIVVFHRSAYW' A
#
# COMPACT_ATOMS: atom_id res chain seq x y z
N MET A 1 1.30 -15.98 -31.48
CA MET A 1 1.36 -14.51 -31.32
C MET A 1 1.29 -14.22 -29.83
N SER A 2 2.20 -13.43 -29.27
CA SER A 2 2.13 -13.00 -27.87
C SER A 2 0.90 -12.11 -27.65
N ASP A 3 0.18 -12.33 -26.56
CA ASP A 3 -0.95 -11.50 -26.15
C ASP A 3 -0.43 -10.13 -25.68
N PRO A 4 -0.70 -9.03 -26.42
CA PRO A 4 -0.18 -7.71 -26.09
C PRO A 4 -0.73 -7.18 -24.76
N SER A 5 -1.86 -7.71 -24.26
CA SER A 5 -2.40 -7.33 -22.95
C SER A 5 -1.55 -7.80 -21.77
N ARG A 6 -0.52 -8.62 -22.01
CA ARG A 6 0.37 -9.16 -20.97
C ARG A 6 1.73 -8.48 -20.87
N TYR A 7 2.00 -7.52 -21.75
CA TYR A 7 3.22 -6.73 -21.76
C TYR A 7 2.86 -5.27 -21.50
N ASP A 8 3.56 -4.61 -20.58
CA ASP A 8 3.37 -3.17 -20.33
C ASP A 8 4.19 -2.31 -21.30
N GLU A 9 4.07 -0.97 -21.16
CA GLU A 9 4.73 0.02 -22.01
C GLU A 9 6.27 -0.04 -21.96
N PHE A 10 6.84 -0.69 -20.95
CA PHE A 10 8.28 -0.92 -20.79
C PHE A 10 8.72 -2.30 -21.29
N GLY A 11 7.78 -3.13 -21.78
CA GLY A 11 8.05 -4.46 -22.30
C GLY A 11 8.15 -5.57 -21.25
N PHE A 12 7.76 -5.33 -19.99
CA PHE A 12 7.75 -6.39 -18.98
C PHE A 12 6.53 -7.29 -19.13
N TYR A 13 6.78 -8.60 -19.12
CA TYR A 13 5.74 -9.62 -19.16
C TYR A 13 5.21 -9.93 -17.76
N ALA A 14 3.89 -10.09 -17.63
CA ALA A 14 3.26 -10.75 -16.48
C ALA A 14 2.13 -11.69 -16.92
N PRO A 15 1.83 -12.74 -16.13
CA PRO A 15 0.71 -13.64 -16.42
C PRO A 15 -0.66 -12.96 -16.28
N LEU A 16 -0.73 -11.82 -15.59
CA LEU A 16 -1.94 -11.01 -15.41
C LEU A 16 -2.02 -9.93 -16.50
N PRO A 17 -3.21 -9.69 -17.09
CA PRO A 17 -3.41 -8.57 -18.01
C PRO A 17 -3.08 -7.21 -17.38
N VAL A 18 -2.64 -6.26 -18.20
CA VAL A 18 -2.24 -4.89 -17.78
C VAL A 18 -3.35 -4.07 -17.12
N ASP A 19 -4.61 -4.40 -17.36
CA ASP A 19 -5.76 -3.72 -16.76
C ASP A 19 -6.06 -4.16 -15.32
N ARG A 20 -5.39 -5.21 -14.82
CA ARG A 20 -5.57 -5.70 -13.46
C ARG A 20 -5.00 -4.70 -12.47
N ALA A 21 -5.74 -4.45 -11.38
CA ALA A 21 -5.33 -3.53 -10.32
C ALA A 21 -3.93 -3.83 -9.76
N ALA A 22 -3.52 -5.10 -9.70
CA ALA A 22 -2.18 -5.50 -9.25
C ALA A 22 -1.03 -5.10 -10.20
N ARG A 23 -1.36 -4.71 -11.45
CA ARG A 23 -0.45 -4.24 -12.50
C ARG A 23 -0.55 -2.72 -12.70
N ARG A 24 -1.47 -2.04 -12.02
CA ARG A 24 -1.69 -0.60 -12.18
C ARG A 24 -0.74 0.15 -11.27
N GLU A 25 0.25 0.79 -11.86
CA GLU A 25 1.08 1.76 -11.16
C GLU A 25 0.22 2.96 -10.73
N PRO A 26 0.46 3.53 -9.53
CA PRO A 26 -0.16 4.78 -9.14
C PRO A 26 0.17 5.89 -10.14
N GLY A 27 -0.83 6.69 -10.54
CA GLY A 27 -0.58 7.89 -11.34
C GLY A 27 0.25 8.92 -10.56
N ALA A 28 0.81 9.92 -11.25
CA ALA A 28 1.65 10.95 -10.63
C ALA A 28 0.98 11.67 -9.45
N ASP A 29 -0.35 11.85 -9.51
CA ASP A 29 -1.14 12.52 -8.48
C ASP A 29 -1.70 11.57 -7.40
N PHE A 30 -1.22 10.31 -7.36
CA PHE A 30 -1.71 9.35 -6.37
C PHE A 30 -1.18 9.71 -4.97
N PRO A 31 -2.07 9.84 -3.96
CA PRO A 31 -1.65 10.23 -2.62
C PRO A 31 -0.81 9.13 -1.97
N THR A 32 0.38 9.49 -1.49
CA THR A 32 1.30 8.57 -0.81
C THR A 32 1.12 8.55 0.72
N GLY A 33 0.24 9.40 1.24
CA GLY A 33 -0.05 9.49 2.66
C GLY A 33 -0.70 10.83 3.04
N PRO A 34 -0.86 11.09 4.34
CA PRO A 34 -1.30 12.39 4.86
C PRO A 34 -0.28 13.49 4.56
N ASP A 35 -0.75 14.74 4.46
CA ASP A 35 0.11 15.91 4.31
C ASP A 35 1.00 16.11 5.54
N ILE A 36 2.16 16.73 5.34
CA ILE A 36 3.06 17.10 6.44
C ILE A 36 2.33 18.04 7.40
N GLY A 37 2.34 17.70 8.69
CA GLY A 37 1.66 18.46 9.74
C GLY A 37 0.18 18.14 9.91
N SER A 38 -0.41 17.34 9.01
CA SER A 38 -1.77 16.83 9.19
C SER A 38 -1.80 15.73 10.26
N ALA A 39 -2.97 15.55 10.88
CA ALA A 39 -3.16 14.49 11.87
C ALA A 39 -3.13 13.11 11.19
N LEU A 40 -2.54 12.13 11.88
CA LEU A 40 -2.61 10.74 11.44
C LEU A 40 -4.08 10.27 11.40
N PRO A 41 -4.50 9.53 10.36
CA PRO A 41 -5.82 8.92 10.31
C PRO A 41 -6.12 8.05 11.54
N ALA A 42 -7.40 7.95 11.91
CA ALA A 42 -7.83 7.04 12.96
C ALA A 42 -7.72 5.59 12.46
N VAL A 43 -6.61 4.94 12.81
CA VAL A 43 -6.36 3.53 12.50
C VAL A 43 -6.49 2.73 13.78
N CYS A 44 -7.45 1.80 13.78
CA CYS A 44 -7.71 0.89 14.88
C CYS A 44 -7.80 -0.53 14.32
N LEU A 45 -6.74 -1.32 14.51
CA LEU A 45 -6.59 -2.65 13.91
C LEU A 45 -6.00 -3.63 14.94
N PRO A 46 -6.31 -4.93 14.81
CA PRO A 46 -5.69 -5.95 15.65
C PRO A 46 -4.19 -6.08 15.35
N ASP A 47 -3.40 -6.30 16.40
CA ASP A 47 -2.02 -6.74 16.28
C ASP A 47 -1.95 -8.24 15.95
N GLN A 48 -0.73 -8.77 15.88
CA GLN A 48 -0.45 -10.18 15.59
C GLN A 48 -0.98 -11.15 16.67
N GLN A 49 -1.35 -10.67 17.86
CA GLN A 49 -2.01 -11.42 18.93
C GLN A 49 -3.54 -11.20 18.94
N GLY A 50 -4.09 -10.45 17.99
CA GLY A 50 -5.50 -10.10 17.92
C GLY A 50 -5.90 -8.97 18.88
N GLN A 51 -4.96 -8.32 19.56
CA GLN A 51 -5.27 -7.20 20.46
C GLN A 51 -5.49 -5.93 19.64
N LEU A 52 -6.58 -5.22 19.94
CA LEU A 52 -6.91 -4.01 19.19
C LEU A 52 -5.97 -2.86 19.56
N VAL A 53 -5.34 -2.25 18.55
CA VAL A 53 -4.43 -1.11 18.71
C VAL A 53 -5.02 0.13 18.02
N ASP A 54 -5.34 1.19 18.79
CA ASP A 54 -5.54 2.54 18.25
C ASP A 54 -4.18 3.23 18.18
N ILE A 55 -3.69 3.46 16.96
CA ILE A 55 -2.35 4.02 16.72
C ILE A 55 -2.22 5.40 17.36
N ARG A 56 -3.26 6.25 17.31
CA ARG A 56 -3.18 7.62 17.85
C ARG A 56 -2.99 7.62 19.36
N HIS A 57 -3.63 6.68 20.05
CA HIS A 57 -3.50 6.52 21.50
C HIS A 57 -2.12 5.95 21.87
N HIS A 58 -1.64 4.98 21.09
CA HIS A 58 -0.35 4.33 21.32
C HIS A 58 0.87 5.21 20.99
N CYS A 59 0.78 6.13 20.03
CA CYS A 59 1.88 7.04 19.66
C CYS A 59 2.36 7.92 20.83
N GLY A 60 1.41 8.35 21.68
CA GLY A 60 1.68 9.29 22.76
C GLY A 60 2.53 10.50 22.31
N SER A 61 3.52 10.87 23.12
CA SER A 61 4.46 11.97 22.83
C SER A 61 5.66 11.58 21.97
N ARG A 62 5.83 10.29 21.64
CA ARG A 62 7.03 9.78 20.96
C ARG A 62 6.88 9.74 19.44
N GLY A 63 5.67 9.96 18.94
CA GLY A 63 5.32 9.80 17.53
C GLY A 63 5.28 8.32 17.12
N ALA A 64 5.00 8.06 15.85
CA ALA A 64 5.09 6.73 15.28
C ALA A 64 5.65 6.75 13.86
N ILE A 65 6.15 5.59 13.47
CA ILE A 65 6.50 5.25 12.10
C ILE A 65 5.44 4.27 11.62
N VAL A 66 4.77 4.59 10.51
CA VAL A 66 3.77 3.71 9.88
C VAL A 66 4.38 3.13 8.61
N VAL A 67 4.38 1.81 8.51
CA VAL A 67 4.92 1.09 7.35
C VAL A 67 3.79 0.26 6.73
N PHE A 68 3.46 0.54 5.47
CA PHE A 68 2.61 -0.35 4.68
C PHE A 68 3.50 -1.40 4.05
N HIS A 69 3.32 -2.65 4.46
CA HIS A 69 4.00 -3.77 3.84
C HIS A 69 2.97 -4.81 3.39
N ARG A 70 3.27 -5.49 2.29
CA ARG A 70 2.57 -6.71 1.90
C ARG A 70 3.58 -7.85 1.93
N SER A 71 3.20 -8.96 2.54
CA SER A 71 3.99 -10.17 2.42
C SER A 71 3.83 -10.73 1.00
N ALA A 72 4.93 -11.14 0.38
CA ALA A 72 4.88 -11.97 -0.81
C ALA A 72 5.12 -13.41 -0.37
N TYR A 73 4.14 -14.28 -0.63
CA TYR A 73 4.39 -15.71 -0.64
C TYR A 73 4.90 -16.05 -2.04
N TRP A 74 6.16 -16.49 -2.12
CA TRP A 74 6.82 -16.87 -3.37
C TRP A 74 6.51 -18.32 -3.71
#